data_AF-A0A223KVS7-F1
#
_entry.id   AF-A0A223KVS7-F1
#
_cell.length_a   1.000
_cell.length_b   1.000
_cell.length_c   1.000
_cell.angle_alpha   90.00
_cell.angle_beta   90.00
_cell.angle_gamma   90.00
#
_symmetry.space_group_name_H-M   'P 1'
#
loop_
_entity.id
_entity.type
_entity.pdbx_description
1 polymer ?
#
loop_
_entity_poly.entity_id
_entity_poly.type
_entity_poly.pdbx_seq_one_letter_code
_entity_poly.pdbx_strand_id
1 'polypeptide(L)'
;MSLQIVEEENKVLERINDWYDHIPMSVNDTYGDPFIIEQVDNTIKKLKILWNHKAPIAIFTKAPFNPEVIEKLKEIKNHPQVIVMYSLTGLNEAGYSFENRVNFIKELKEIFNDIVILTRPIIKGRNDDEETLQKIVQVAKEHCGYLVLGGLHDPYKNKKIESTVEERLIEMCDMAGVKSFHKSSCCAAYIKGVSCWMHDLNEPINLDVARALGYEFEIVNNSIVLNSGSTGDLNFLRMLTRANIYSKEIISNYNLLTIKTGTQKYESTSSWYAWAENIETCLDCDYCIIKQIEYLKKMRVQIGTHPRDMLKLVAENNYGQNFEEFKRTKIKKDRDLSNLNSYADVRITKPCFAKRY
;
A
#
# COMPACT_ATOMS: atom_id res chain seq x y z
N MET A 1 6.67 44.70 -11.24
CA MET A 1 6.51 43.30 -10.79
C MET A 1 5.03 43.00 -10.88
N SER A 2 4.60 42.27 -11.91
CA SER A 2 3.21 42.27 -12.39
C SER A 2 2.28 41.41 -11.53
N LEU A 3 1.03 41.84 -11.40
CA LEU A 3 -0.07 41.11 -10.75
C LEU A 3 -0.21 39.65 -11.21
N GLN A 4 0.17 39.35 -12.47
CA GLN A 4 0.21 37.98 -13.01
C GLN A 4 1.22 37.07 -12.29
N ILE A 5 2.38 37.58 -11.89
CA ILE A 5 3.38 36.79 -11.14
C ILE A 5 2.83 36.44 -9.76
N VAL A 6 2.14 37.39 -9.11
CA VAL A 6 1.54 37.19 -7.79
C VAL A 6 0.34 36.23 -7.85
N GLU A 7 -0.46 36.25 -8.93
CA GLU A 7 -1.55 35.29 -9.14
C GLU A 7 -1.05 33.87 -9.48
N GLU A 8 0.03 33.74 -10.26
CA GLU A 8 0.67 32.44 -10.51
C GLU A 8 1.33 31.87 -9.25
N GLU A 9 2.05 32.70 -8.48
CA GLU A 9 2.63 32.29 -7.19
C GLU A 9 1.55 31.85 -6.19
N ASN A 10 0.43 32.57 -6.09
CA ASN A 10 -0.69 32.18 -5.23
C ASN A 10 -1.39 30.89 -5.68
N LYS A 11 -1.55 30.64 -6.99
CA LYS A 11 -2.10 29.37 -7.51
C LYS A 11 -1.15 28.19 -7.31
N VAL A 12 0.17 28.41 -7.38
CA VAL A 12 1.18 27.40 -7.05
C VAL A 12 1.13 27.08 -5.55
N LEU A 13 1.03 28.10 -4.69
CA LEU A 13 0.87 27.91 -3.25
C LEU A 13 -0.45 27.19 -2.88
N GLU A 14 -1.57 27.50 -3.56
CA GLU A 14 -2.85 26.79 -3.37
C GLU A 14 -2.79 25.32 -3.82
N ARG A 15 -2.11 24.99 -4.92
CA ARG A 15 -1.92 23.60 -5.38
C ARG A 15 -0.96 22.80 -4.48
N ILE A 16 0.05 23.46 -3.93
CA ILE A 16 0.90 22.89 -2.87
C ILE A 16 0.07 22.58 -1.60
N ASN A 17 -1.08 23.23 -1.41
CA ASN A 17 -1.83 23.15 -0.15
C ASN A 17 -2.83 21.98 -0.04
N ASP A 18 -3.04 21.13 -1.06
CA ASP A 18 -3.96 19.98 -0.91
C ASP A 18 -3.54 18.66 -1.58
N TRP A 19 -2.34 18.58 -2.20
CA TRP A 19 -1.84 17.33 -2.81
C TRP A 19 -1.83 16.17 -1.80
N TYR A 20 -1.55 16.47 -0.52
CA TYR A 20 -1.44 15.48 0.53
C TYR A 20 -2.76 14.75 0.78
N ASP A 21 -3.92 15.39 0.61
CA ASP A 21 -5.24 14.77 0.80
C ASP A 21 -5.56 13.73 -0.28
N HIS A 22 -4.84 13.78 -1.40
CA HIS A 22 -5.08 12.95 -2.58
C HIS A 22 -4.11 11.77 -2.71
N ILE A 23 -3.19 11.61 -1.75
CA ILE A 23 -2.29 10.46 -1.72
C ILE A 23 -2.99 9.27 -1.04
N PRO A 24 -3.12 8.11 -1.70
CA PRO A 24 -3.64 6.91 -1.05
C PRO A 24 -2.65 6.41 0.00
N MET A 25 -3.15 6.11 1.20
CA MET A 25 -2.32 5.79 2.36
C MET A 25 -2.67 4.42 2.97
N SER A 26 -1.69 3.77 3.58
CA SER A 26 -1.92 2.69 4.53
C SER A 26 -1.49 3.13 5.94
N VAL A 27 -2.32 2.79 6.93
CA VAL A 27 -2.07 3.14 8.34
C VAL A 27 -1.65 1.90 9.10
N ASN A 28 -0.49 1.98 9.77
CA ASN A 28 0.10 0.89 10.55
C ASN A 28 0.29 -0.43 9.76
N ASP A 29 0.59 -0.31 8.46
CA ASP A 29 0.86 -1.43 7.54
C ASP A 29 2.37 -1.72 7.40
N THR A 30 3.01 -2.05 8.53
CA THR A 30 4.44 -2.44 8.58
C THR A 30 4.61 -3.62 9.56
N TYR A 31 5.61 -3.61 10.46
CA TYR A 31 5.74 -4.66 11.49
C TYR A 31 4.79 -4.35 12.66
N GLY A 32 3.62 -4.99 12.66
CA GLY A 32 2.55 -4.77 13.62
C GLY A 32 1.24 -5.29 13.07
N ASP A 33 0.13 -4.90 13.69
CA ASP A 33 -1.21 -5.05 13.12
C ASP A 33 -2.09 -3.89 13.61
N PRO A 34 -2.75 -3.14 12.72
CA PRO A 34 -3.49 -1.94 13.10
C PRO A 34 -4.59 -2.19 14.14
N PHE A 35 -5.13 -3.41 14.24
CA PHE A 35 -6.27 -3.76 15.11
C PHE A 35 -5.92 -4.76 16.23
N ILE A 36 -4.64 -4.96 16.57
CA ILE A 36 -4.32 -5.58 17.87
C ILE A 36 -4.38 -4.56 18.99
N ILE A 37 -4.56 -5.02 20.23
CA ILE A 37 -4.83 -4.16 21.37
C ILE A 37 -3.69 -3.16 21.64
N GLU A 38 -2.45 -3.54 21.34
CA GLU A 38 -1.26 -2.73 21.53
C GLU A 38 -1.13 -1.59 20.50
N GLN A 39 -1.86 -1.65 19.38
CA GLN A 39 -1.70 -0.72 18.26
C GLN A 39 -2.99 0.06 17.89
N VAL A 40 -4.15 -0.46 18.29
CA VAL A 40 -5.46 0.12 17.92
C VAL A 40 -5.61 1.60 18.29
N ASP A 41 -5.09 2.03 19.43
CA ASP A 41 -5.19 3.44 19.87
C ASP A 41 -4.41 4.39 18.93
N ASN A 42 -3.22 3.95 18.50
CA ASN A 42 -2.41 4.68 17.51
C ASN A 42 -3.12 4.74 16.15
N THR A 43 -3.71 3.61 15.72
CA THR A 43 -4.50 3.52 14.49
C THR A 43 -5.69 4.50 14.53
N ILE A 44 -6.49 4.48 15.60
CA ILE A 44 -7.65 5.36 15.78
C ILE A 44 -7.22 6.83 15.76
N LYS A 45 -6.14 7.18 16.47
CA LYS A 45 -5.59 8.54 16.47
C LYS A 45 -5.27 9.03 15.06
N LYS A 46 -4.58 8.21 14.26
CA LYS A 46 -4.23 8.55 12.86
C LYS A 46 -5.48 8.68 11.98
N LEU A 47 -6.43 7.77 12.11
CA LEU A 47 -7.67 7.81 11.34
C LEU A 47 -8.54 9.03 11.70
N LYS A 48 -8.60 9.44 12.96
CA LYS A 48 -9.26 10.70 13.35
C LYS A 48 -8.62 11.93 12.70
N ILE A 49 -7.30 11.95 12.55
CA ILE A 49 -6.59 13.02 11.82
C ILE A 49 -6.94 12.99 10.32
N LEU A 50 -7.08 11.78 9.76
CA LEU A 50 -7.37 11.56 8.34
C LEU A 50 -8.87 11.56 8.00
N TRP A 51 -9.74 12.03 8.90
CA TRP A 51 -11.19 11.96 8.70
C TRP A 51 -11.65 12.62 7.40
N ASN A 52 -11.02 13.75 7.06
CA ASN A 52 -11.33 14.56 5.87
C ASN A 52 -10.38 14.29 4.70
N HIS A 53 -9.50 13.29 4.81
CA HIS A 53 -8.64 12.88 3.71
C HIS A 53 -9.50 12.50 2.49
N LYS A 54 -9.04 12.77 1.27
CA LYS A 54 -9.86 12.61 0.06
C LYS A 54 -9.58 11.29 -0.66
N ALA A 55 -8.36 10.76 -0.55
CA ALA A 55 -7.97 9.50 -1.15
C ALA A 55 -8.30 8.28 -0.26
N PRO A 56 -8.31 7.06 -0.82
CA PRO A 56 -8.54 5.86 -0.03
C PRO A 56 -7.49 5.65 1.08
N ILE A 57 -7.92 5.11 2.21
CA ILE A 57 -7.06 4.73 3.34
C ILE A 57 -7.20 3.23 3.58
N ALA A 58 -6.10 2.49 3.43
CA ALA A 58 -6.07 1.06 3.67
C ALA A 58 -5.69 0.72 5.12
N ILE A 59 -6.42 -0.23 5.68
CA ILE A 59 -6.08 -0.93 6.93
C ILE A 59 -5.85 -2.40 6.60
N PHE A 60 -4.61 -2.87 6.74
CA PHE A 60 -4.27 -4.27 6.53
C PHE A 60 -4.19 -4.99 7.87
N THR A 61 -5.17 -5.82 8.18
CA THR A 61 -5.25 -6.51 9.47
C THR A 61 -5.40 -8.02 9.30
N LYS A 62 -4.88 -8.73 10.29
CA LYS A 62 -5.06 -10.14 10.62
C LYS A 62 -5.36 -10.24 12.11
N ALA A 63 -5.87 -9.20 12.78
CA ALA A 63 -6.09 -9.22 14.23
C ALA A 63 -7.22 -10.19 14.59
N PRO A 64 -7.17 -10.87 15.74
CA PRO A 64 -8.22 -11.81 16.16
C PRO A 64 -9.41 -11.04 16.70
N PHE A 65 -10.55 -11.73 16.85
CA PHE A 65 -11.69 -11.13 17.54
C PHE A 65 -11.27 -10.74 18.96
N ASN A 66 -11.44 -9.46 19.27
CA ASN A 66 -11.23 -8.90 20.59
C ASN A 66 -12.35 -7.86 20.88
N PRO A 67 -13.20 -8.08 21.90
CA PRO A 67 -14.28 -7.15 22.24
C PRO A 67 -13.81 -5.73 22.58
N GLU A 68 -12.67 -5.60 23.25
CA GLU A 68 -12.11 -4.29 23.63
C GLU A 68 -11.67 -3.50 22.38
N VAL A 69 -11.03 -4.18 21.43
CA VAL A 69 -10.68 -3.58 20.13
C VAL A 69 -11.94 -3.14 19.40
N ILE A 70 -12.98 -3.98 19.35
CA ILE A 70 -14.26 -3.63 18.71
C ILE A 70 -14.86 -2.36 19.33
N GLU A 71 -14.85 -2.25 20.65
CA GLU A 71 -15.40 -1.06 21.32
C GLU A 71 -14.62 0.21 20.94
N LYS A 72 -13.29 0.15 20.95
CA LYS A 72 -12.43 1.27 20.53
C LYS A 72 -12.68 1.65 19.06
N LEU A 73 -12.81 0.68 18.16
CA LEU A 73 -13.03 0.94 16.73
C LEU A 73 -14.35 1.66 16.44
N LYS A 74 -15.35 1.61 17.34
CA LYS A 74 -16.60 2.39 17.17
C LYS A 74 -16.36 3.91 17.17
N GLU A 75 -15.24 4.39 17.74
CA GLU A 75 -14.86 5.80 17.70
C GLU A 75 -14.60 6.34 16.28
N ILE A 76 -14.36 5.45 15.32
CA ILE A 76 -14.12 5.77 13.91
C ILE A 76 -15.14 5.08 12.99
N LYS A 77 -16.32 4.74 13.53
CA LYS A 77 -17.40 4.11 12.78
C LYS A 77 -17.75 4.94 11.54
N ASN A 78 -17.93 4.24 10.42
CA ASN A 78 -18.28 4.78 9.11
C ASN A 78 -17.27 5.80 8.56
N HIS A 79 -15.98 5.70 8.95
CA HIS A 79 -14.94 6.55 8.38
C HIS A 79 -14.98 6.51 6.84
N PRO A 80 -15.12 7.66 6.15
CA PRO A 80 -15.54 7.71 4.75
C PRO A 80 -14.53 7.09 3.78
N GLN A 81 -13.23 7.22 4.06
CA GLN A 81 -12.17 6.72 3.18
C GLN A 81 -11.54 5.39 3.58
N VAL A 82 -11.87 4.84 4.76
CA VAL A 82 -11.24 3.61 5.23
C VAL A 82 -11.75 2.41 4.45
N ILE A 83 -10.83 1.53 4.08
CA ILE A 83 -11.11 0.20 3.53
C ILE A 83 -10.30 -0.81 4.35
N VAL A 84 -11.00 -1.71 5.02
CA VAL A 84 -10.36 -2.76 5.82
C VAL A 84 -10.06 -3.95 4.93
N MET A 85 -8.77 -4.15 4.66
CA MET A 85 -8.22 -5.29 3.94
C MET A 85 -7.88 -6.39 4.95
N TYR A 86 -8.89 -7.21 5.27
CA TYR A 86 -8.75 -8.28 6.25
C TYR A 86 -8.06 -9.49 5.61
N SER A 87 -6.86 -9.83 6.06
CA SER A 87 -6.17 -10.98 5.50
C SER A 87 -6.68 -12.27 6.12
N LEU A 88 -7.19 -13.17 5.27
CA LEU A 88 -7.73 -14.46 5.66
C LEU A 88 -7.08 -15.53 4.80
N THR A 89 -6.33 -16.44 5.42
CA THR A 89 -5.50 -17.41 4.67
C THR A 89 -5.84 -18.87 4.94
N GLY A 90 -6.62 -19.17 5.98
CA GLY A 90 -6.89 -20.56 6.40
C GLY A 90 -5.73 -21.21 7.17
N LEU A 91 -4.67 -20.47 7.51
CA LEU A 91 -3.49 -20.98 8.21
C LEU A 91 -3.57 -20.88 9.74
N ASN A 92 -4.73 -20.54 10.31
CA ASN A 92 -4.93 -20.27 11.74
C ASN A 92 -3.87 -19.32 12.30
N GLU A 93 -3.82 -18.12 11.73
CA GLU A 93 -2.79 -17.12 12.01
C GLU A 93 -2.66 -16.88 13.52
N ALA A 94 -1.45 -16.97 14.06
CA ALA A 94 -1.20 -16.82 15.50
C ALA A 94 -1.99 -17.78 16.41
N GLY A 95 -2.40 -18.95 15.90
CA GLY A 95 -3.13 -19.97 16.65
C GLY A 95 -4.63 -19.71 16.82
N TYR A 96 -5.17 -18.65 16.21
CA TYR A 96 -6.61 -18.37 16.24
C TYR A 96 -7.33 -19.15 15.13
N SER A 97 -8.51 -19.70 15.44
CA SER A 97 -9.29 -20.46 14.46
C SER A 97 -9.85 -19.58 13.35
N PHE A 98 -10.16 -20.21 12.21
CA PHE A 98 -10.83 -19.55 11.09
C PHE A 98 -12.14 -18.87 11.53
N GLU A 99 -12.94 -19.53 12.37
CA GLU A 99 -14.22 -19.00 12.87
C GLU A 99 -14.02 -17.76 13.76
N ASN A 100 -12.96 -17.71 14.57
CA ASN A 100 -12.63 -16.51 15.34
C ASN A 100 -12.38 -15.32 14.41
N ARG A 101 -11.69 -15.54 13.28
CA ARG A 101 -11.44 -14.53 12.26
C ARG A 101 -12.74 -14.06 11.59
N VAL A 102 -13.60 -15.01 11.22
CA VAL A 102 -14.90 -14.72 10.60
C VAL A 102 -15.79 -13.91 11.54
N ASN A 103 -15.80 -14.22 12.84
CA ASN A 103 -16.53 -13.43 13.83
C ASN A 103 -16.02 -11.99 13.90
N PHE A 104 -14.71 -11.77 13.84
CA PHE A 104 -14.17 -10.42 13.83
C PHE A 104 -14.52 -9.67 12.53
N ILE A 105 -14.44 -10.32 11.37
CA ILE A 105 -14.89 -9.75 10.09
C ILE A 105 -16.35 -9.32 10.17
N LYS A 106 -17.23 -10.14 10.77
CA LYS A 106 -18.65 -9.83 10.95
C LYS A 106 -18.83 -8.55 11.78
N GLU A 107 -18.13 -8.43 12.90
CA GLU A 107 -18.22 -7.25 13.77
C GLU A 107 -17.64 -5.99 13.12
N LEU A 108 -16.56 -6.13 12.34
CA LEU A 108 -16.00 -5.01 11.58
C LEU A 108 -17.00 -4.44 10.57
N LYS A 109 -17.89 -5.26 9.97
CA LYS A 109 -18.93 -4.77 9.02
C LYS A 109 -19.90 -3.79 9.67
N GLU A 110 -20.11 -3.92 10.98
CA GLU A 110 -20.99 -3.01 11.73
C GLU A 110 -20.31 -1.66 12.04
N ILE A 111 -19.01 -1.57 11.77
CA ILE A 111 -18.16 -0.39 12.03
C ILE A 111 -17.71 0.27 10.73
N PHE A 112 -17.31 -0.49 9.72
CA PHE A 112 -16.75 0.02 8.47
C PHE A 112 -17.65 -0.31 7.28
N ASN A 113 -17.83 0.68 6.40
CA ASN A 113 -18.61 0.51 5.17
C ASN A 113 -17.93 -0.47 4.20
N ASP A 114 -16.59 -0.45 4.17
CA ASP A 114 -15.81 -1.15 3.16
C ASP A 114 -14.84 -2.13 3.80
N ILE A 115 -15.15 -3.41 3.63
CA ILE A 115 -14.32 -4.54 4.03
C ILE A 115 -14.00 -5.36 2.80
N VAL A 116 -12.79 -5.92 2.76
CA VAL A 116 -12.30 -6.73 1.65
C VAL A 116 -11.52 -7.90 2.23
N ILE A 117 -11.74 -9.09 1.69
CA ILE A 117 -10.90 -10.25 2.04
C ILE A 117 -9.60 -10.19 1.23
N LEU A 118 -8.45 -10.27 1.91
CA LEU A 118 -7.13 -10.29 1.29
C LEU A 118 -6.48 -11.66 1.45
N THR A 119 -6.24 -12.37 0.35
CA THR A 119 -5.71 -13.74 0.40
C THR A 119 -4.18 -13.77 0.42
N ARG A 120 -3.54 -13.15 1.43
CA ARG A 120 -2.08 -13.04 1.49
C ARG A 120 -1.47 -13.54 2.81
N PRO A 121 -0.55 -14.54 2.77
CA PRO A 121 -0.11 -15.31 1.60
C PRO A 121 -1.00 -16.53 1.31
N ILE A 122 -1.03 -16.95 0.04
CA ILE A 122 -1.28 -18.35 -0.33
C ILE A 122 0.07 -19.03 -0.49
N ILE A 123 0.28 -20.19 0.13
CA ILE A 123 1.54 -20.93 0.16
C ILE A 123 1.29 -22.32 -0.39
N LYS A 124 2.11 -22.70 -1.38
CA LYS A 124 1.99 -24.01 -2.04
C LYS A 124 2.08 -25.16 -1.03
N GLY A 125 1.08 -26.04 -1.05
CA GLY A 125 0.96 -27.22 -0.19
C GLY A 125 0.57 -26.93 1.26
N ARG A 126 0.17 -25.69 1.61
CA ARG A 126 -0.31 -25.35 2.96
C ARG A 126 -1.75 -24.87 2.99
N ASN A 127 -2.13 -24.01 2.06
CA ASN A 127 -3.47 -23.39 2.01
C ASN A 127 -3.90 -23.03 0.57
N ASP A 128 -3.34 -23.74 -0.41
CA ASP A 128 -3.68 -23.62 -1.84
C ASP A 128 -4.61 -24.74 -2.32
N ASP A 129 -5.16 -25.54 -1.41
CA ASP A 129 -6.13 -26.58 -1.71
C ASP A 129 -7.53 -26.00 -1.97
N GLU A 130 -8.32 -26.75 -2.73
CA GLU A 130 -9.65 -26.37 -3.18
C GLU A 130 -10.59 -25.99 -2.02
N GLU A 131 -10.59 -26.79 -0.96
CA GLU A 131 -11.50 -26.62 0.18
C GLU A 131 -11.20 -25.32 0.92
N THR A 132 -9.92 -25.03 1.18
CA THR A 132 -9.49 -23.79 1.83
C THR A 132 -9.84 -22.57 0.99
N LEU A 133 -9.58 -22.61 -0.32
CA LEU A 133 -9.88 -21.49 -1.22
C LEU A 133 -11.39 -21.24 -1.30
N GLN A 134 -12.21 -22.29 -1.42
CA GLN A 134 -13.67 -22.19 -1.42
C GLN A 134 -14.21 -21.58 -0.11
N LYS A 135 -13.68 -21.99 1.04
CA LYS A 135 -14.06 -21.41 2.34
C LYS A 135 -13.79 -19.90 2.40
N ILE A 136 -12.63 -19.46 1.90
CA ILE A 136 -12.26 -18.05 1.86
C ILE A 136 -13.19 -17.25 0.92
N VAL A 137 -13.49 -17.79 -0.27
CA VAL A 137 -14.43 -17.17 -1.22
C VAL A 137 -15.84 -17.07 -0.62
N GLN A 138 -16.28 -18.10 0.11
CA GLN A 138 -17.58 -18.08 0.77
C GLN A 138 -17.66 -16.98 1.84
N VAL A 139 -16.60 -16.76 2.62
CA VAL A 139 -16.54 -15.63 3.56
C VAL A 139 -16.62 -14.30 2.81
N ALA A 140 -15.90 -14.15 1.70
CA ALA A 140 -15.99 -12.93 0.90
C ALA A 140 -17.42 -12.71 0.38
N LYS A 141 -18.08 -13.75 -0.14
CA LYS A 141 -19.47 -13.70 -0.61
C LYS A 141 -20.45 -13.28 0.48
N GLU A 142 -20.36 -13.85 1.67
CA GLU A 142 -21.28 -13.59 2.78
C GLU A 142 -21.05 -12.20 3.41
N HIS A 143 -19.81 -11.73 3.42
CA HIS A 143 -19.44 -10.59 4.24
C HIS A 143 -19.16 -9.31 3.45
N CYS A 144 -18.56 -9.34 2.27
CA CYS A 144 -18.13 -8.10 1.61
C CYS A 144 -18.31 -8.03 0.09
N GLY A 145 -18.42 -9.16 -0.61
CA GLY A 145 -18.48 -9.22 -2.07
C GLY A 145 -17.15 -8.90 -2.77
N TYR A 146 -16.05 -8.69 -2.03
CA TYR A 146 -14.75 -8.28 -2.56
C TYR A 146 -13.62 -9.16 -2.06
N LEU A 147 -12.73 -9.55 -2.98
CA LEU A 147 -11.52 -10.31 -2.67
C LEU A 147 -10.30 -9.74 -3.41
N VAL A 148 -9.22 -9.47 -2.68
CA VAL A 148 -7.91 -9.14 -3.27
C VAL A 148 -7.04 -10.38 -3.25
N LEU A 149 -6.58 -10.77 -4.44
CA LEU A 149 -5.72 -11.92 -4.67
C LEU A 149 -4.32 -11.63 -4.07
N GLY A 150 -3.84 -12.52 -3.21
CA GLY A 150 -2.43 -12.53 -2.84
C GLY A 150 -1.57 -13.17 -3.92
N GLY A 151 -0.26 -12.93 -3.85
CA GLY A 151 0.68 -13.72 -4.65
C GLY A 151 0.80 -15.14 -4.09
N LEU A 152 0.94 -16.13 -4.97
CA LEU A 152 1.35 -17.47 -4.53
C LEU A 152 2.80 -17.41 -4.07
N HIS A 153 3.06 -17.99 -2.90
CA HIS A 153 4.40 -18.22 -2.39
C HIS A 153 4.78 -19.70 -2.55
N ASP A 154 6.04 -19.95 -2.90
CA ASP A 154 6.61 -21.29 -2.81
C ASP A 154 6.78 -21.71 -1.33
N PRO A 155 7.14 -22.97 -1.06
CA PRO A 155 7.34 -23.44 0.33
C PRO A 155 8.44 -22.66 1.10
N TYR A 156 9.32 -21.96 0.38
CA TYR A 156 10.38 -21.11 0.94
C TYR A 156 9.97 -19.63 1.05
N LYS A 157 8.68 -19.33 0.81
CA LYS A 157 8.08 -17.99 0.88
C LYS A 157 8.51 -17.05 -0.25
N ASN A 158 9.11 -17.55 -1.32
CA ASN A 158 9.38 -16.76 -2.51
C ASN A 158 8.10 -16.60 -3.33
N LYS A 159 7.79 -15.36 -3.74
CA LYS A 159 6.63 -15.08 -4.58
C LYS A 159 6.81 -15.69 -5.98
N LYS A 160 5.89 -16.55 -6.40
CA LYS A 160 5.77 -17.09 -7.77
C LYS A 160 4.74 -16.29 -8.57
N ILE A 161 5.01 -16.16 -9.86
CA ILE A 161 4.36 -15.15 -10.74
C ILE A 161 3.10 -15.70 -11.41
N GLU A 162 3.13 -16.97 -11.81
CA GLU A 162 2.02 -17.65 -12.47
C GLU A 162 1.65 -18.89 -11.68
N SER A 163 0.36 -19.01 -11.39
CA SER A 163 -0.19 -20.16 -10.72
C SER A 163 -1.62 -20.38 -11.18
N THR A 164 -1.91 -21.63 -11.52
CA THR A 164 -3.27 -22.15 -11.69
C THR A 164 -4.16 -21.88 -10.48
N VAL A 165 -3.58 -21.64 -9.29
CA VAL A 165 -4.31 -21.27 -8.07
C VAL A 165 -4.94 -19.88 -8.20
N GLU A 166 -4.24 -18.93 -8.83
CA GLU A 166 -4.75 -17.56 -9.01
C GLU A 166 -5.93 -17.56 -9.99
N GLU A 167 -5.79 -18.25 -11.12
CA GLU A 167 -6.85 -18.43 -12.12
C GLU A 167 -8.07 -19.13 -11.51
N ARG A 168 -7.84 -20.21 -10.77
CA ARG A 168 -8.92 -20.93 -10.10
C ARG A 168 -9.63 -20.07 -9.06
N LEU A 169 -8.89 -19.30 -8.27
CA LEU A 169 -9.50 -18.41 -7.27
C LEU A 169 -10.35 -17.31 -7.95
N ILE A 170 -9.93 -16.83 -9.12
CA ILE A 170 -10.73 -15.92 -9.95
C ILE A 170 -12.03 -16.60 -10.40
N GLU A 171 -11.96 -17.82 -10.95
CA GLU A 171 -13.14 -18.57 -11.40
C GLU A 171 -14.12 -18.84 -10.25
N MET A 172 -13.62 -19.24 -9.08
CA MET A 172 -14.44 -19.43 -7.87
C MET A 172 -15.13 -18.12 -7.47
N CYS A 173 -14.42 -16.99 -7.51
CA CYS A 173 -14.98 -15.69 -7.21
C CYS A 173 -16.10 -15.32 -8.20
N ASP A 174 -15.86 -15.51 -9.51
CA ASP A 174 -16.85 -15.23 -10.56
C ASP A 174 -18.12 -16.08 -10.36
N MET A 175 -17.97 -17.38 -10.11
CA MET A 175 -19.09 -18.29 -9.82
C MET A 175 -19.86 -17.90 -8.55
N ALA A 176 -19.16 -17.37 -7.54
CA ALA A 176 -19.76 -16.95 -6.28
C ALA A 176 -20.39 -15.54 -6.33
N GLY A 177 -20.17 -14.78 -7.40
CA GLY A 177 -20.56 -13.36 -7.50
C GLY A 177 -19.66 -12.42 -6.69
N VAL A 178 -18.44 -12.85 -6.37
CA VAL A 178 -17.43 -12.06 -5.65
C VAL A 178 -16.52 -11.35 -6.64
N LYS A 179 -16.33 -10.05 -6.49
CA LYS A 179 -15.40 -9.28 -7.33
C LYS A 179 -13.98 -9.49 -6.83
N SER A 180 -13.15 -10.09 -7.68
CA SER A 180 -11.73 -10.34 -7.39
C SER A 180 -10.82 -9.25 -7.98
N PHE A 181 -9.68 -8.96 -7.33
CA PHE A 181 -8.69 -7.97 -7.79
C PHE A 181 -7.25 -8.44 -7.57
N HIS A 182 -6.36 -8.24 -8.54
CA HIS A 182 -4.93 -8.56 -8.37
C HIS A 182 -4.17 -7.64 -7.41
N LYS A 183 -4.66 -6.41 -7.20
CA LYS A 183 -4.01 -5.40 -6.35
C LYS A 183 -5.04 -4.71 -5.46
N SER A 184 -4.63 -4.41 -4.24
CA SER A 184 -5.44 -3.64 -3.29
C SER A 184 -5.73 -2.23 -3.79
N SER A 185 -4.83 -1.60 -4.54
CA SER A 185 -5.07 -0.32 -5.21
C SER A 185 -6.22 -0.38 -6.23
N CYS A 186 -6.31 -1.44 -7.04
CA CYS A 186 -7.43 -1.63 -7.98
C CYS A 186 -8.76 -1.78 -7.24
N CYS A 187 -8.77 -2.60 -6.19
CA CYS A 187 -9.96 -2.84 -5.37
C CYS A 187 -10.43 -1.54 -4.70
N ALA A 188 -9.50 -0.79 -4.10
CA ALA A 188 -9.82 0.47 -3.46
C ALA A 188 -10.30 1.54 -4.45
N ALA A 189 -9.68 1.62 -5.62
CA ALA A 189 -10.12 2.50 -6.70
C ALA A 189 -11.56 2.19 -7.14
N TYR A 190 -11.88 0.90 -7.30
CA TYR A 190 -13.24 0.45 -7.61
C TYR A 190 -14.25 0.82 -6.54
N ILE A 191 -13.98 0.46 -5.27
CA ILE A 191 -14.88 0.70 -4.13
C ILE A 191 -15.18 2.20 -3.96
N LYS A 192 -14.16 3.05 -4.12
CA LYS A 192 -14.31 4.51 -3.93
C LYS A 192 -14.69 5.26 -5.20
N GLY A 193 -14.84 4.57 -6.34
CA GLY A 193 -15.19 5.20 -7.61
C GLY A 193 -14.15 6.20 -8.12
N VAL A 194 -12.86 5.94 -7.89
CA VAL A 194 -11.75 6.82 -8.30
C VAL A 194 -10.84 6.13 -9.33
N SER A 195 -10.09 6.92 -10.10
CA SER A 195 -9.12 6.36 -11.06
C SER A 195 -7.98 5.62 -10.35
N CYS A 196 -7.64 4.41 -10.81
CA CYS A 196 -6.61 3.58 -10.21
C CYS A 196 -5.21 4.23 -10.35
N TRP A 197 -4.60 4.61 -9.23
CA TRP A 197 -3.28 5.28 -9.22
C TRP A 197 -2.11 4.43 -9.68
N MET A 198 -2.33 3.14 -9.90
CA MET A 198 -1.30 2.25 -10.43
C MET A 198 -1.44 1.97 -11.92
N HIS A 199 -2.60 2.23 -12.52
CA HIS A 199 -2.90 1.83 -13.91
C HIS A 199 -3.42 2.96 -14.77
N ASP A 200 -4.21 3.87 -14.20
CA ASP A 200 -4.74 5.04 -14.89
C ASP A 200 -3.72 6.18 -14.77
N LEU A 201 -2.65 6.03 -15.56
CA LEU A 201 -1.59 7.01 -15.67
C LEU A 201 -1.81 7.90 -16.87
N ASN A 202 -1.61 9.20 -16.68
CA ASN A 202 -1.86 10.24 -17.66
C ASN A 202 -0.67 11.22 -17.69
N GLU A 203 -0.90 12.43 -18.20
CA GLU A 203 0.04 13.54 -18.11
C GLU A 203 0.43 13.81 -16.64
N PRO A 204 1.73 14.03 -16.34
CA PRO A 204 2.18 14.21 -14.97
C PRO A 204 1.55 15.44 -14.29
N ILE A 205 1.03 15.22 -13.08
CA ILE A 205 0.60 16.28 -12.16
C ILE A 205 1.58 16.44 -11.00
N ASN A 206 1.39 17.47 -10.16
CA ASN A 206 2.15 17.69 -8.91
C ASN A 206 3.69 17.69 -9.09
N LEU A 207 4.17 18.16 -10.26
CA LEU A 207 5.61 18.21 -10.57
C LEU A 207 6.36 19.22 -9.70
N ASP A 208 5.69 20.32 -9.34
CA ASP A 208 6.14 21.30 -8.37
C ASP A 208 6.35 20.67 -6.98
N VAL A 209 5.40 19.85 -6.51
CA VAL A 209 5.54 19.12 -5.25
C VAL A 209 6.69 18.12 -5.30
N ALA A 210 6.83 17.37 -6.39
CA ALA A 210 7.94 16.43 -6.57
C ALA A 210 9.30 17.16 -6.49
N ARG A 211 9.44 18.32 -7.13
CA ARG A 211 10.64 19.17 -7.02
C ARG A 211 10.84 19.71 -5.60
N ALA A 212 9.78 20.15 -4.94
CA ALA A 212 9.85 20.67 -3.57
C ALA A 212 10.23 19.58 -2.55
N LEU A 213 9.93 18.31 -2.83
CA LEU A 213 10.42 17.15 -2.08
C LEU A 213 11.88 16.80 -2.38
N GLY A 214 12.52 17.47 -3.33
CA GLY A 214 13.93 17.30 -3.67
C GLY A 214 14.21 16.30 -4.79
N TYR A 215 13.21 15.88 -5.56
CA TYR A 215 13.44 15.02 -6.72
C TYR A 215 13.94 15.82 -7.92
N GLU A 216 15.01 15.33 -8.54
CA GLU A 216 15.51 15.81 -9.82
C GLU A 216 15.10 14.86 -10.94
N PHE A 217 14.41 15.40 -11.95
CA PHE A 217 13.89 14.61 -13.05
C PHE A 217 13.74 15.41 -14.34
N GLU A 218 13.75 14.67 -15.46
CA GLU A 218 13.39 15.15 -16.78
C GLU A 218 11.97 14.69 -17.13
N ILE A 219 11.27 15.45 -17.98
CA ILE A 219 10.00 15.02 -18.58
C ILE A 219 10.27 14.61 -20.03
N VAL A 220 9.99 13.35 -20.36
CA VAL A 220 10.16 12.80 -21.71
C VAL A 220 8.90 12.03 -22.08
N ASN A 221 8.23 12.41 -23.16
CA ASN A 221 7.01 11.75 -23.64
C ASN A 221 5.97 11.53 -22.53
N ASN A 222 5.62 12.60 -21.80
CA ASN A 222 4.68 12.59 -20.65
C ASN A 222 5.06 11.61 -19.53
N SER A 223 6.33 11.25 -19.43
CA SER A 223 6.86 10.39 -18.38
C SER A 223 7.95 11.11 -17.59
N ILE A 224 8.09 10.75 -16.33
CA ILE A 224 9.14 11.28 -15.44
C ILE A 224 10.34 10.35 -15.51
N VAL A 225 11.52 10.92 -15.78
CA VAL A 225 12.78 10.18 -15.87
C VAL A 225 13.73 10.68 -14.79
N LEU A 226 14.02 9.82 -13.82
CA LEU A 226 15.03 10.04 -12.78
C LEU A 226 16.42 9.65 -13.28
N ASN A 227 17.45 10.32 -12.78
CA ASN A 227 18.81 9.80 -12.93
C ASN A 227 19.02 8.56 -12.05
N SER A 228 18.67 8.66 -10.78
CA SER A 228 18.75 7.56 -9.81
C SER A 228 17.55 7.59 -8.87
N GLY A 229 17.12 6.42 -8.39
CA GLY A 229 16.03 6.32 -7.41
C GLY A 229 15.93 4.93 -6.78
N SER A 230 15.14 4.79 -5.74
CA SER A 230 14.75 3.50 -5.18
C SER A 230 13.43 3.02 -5.79
N THR A 231 13.06 1.76 -5.54
CA THR A 231 11.72 1.29 -5.87
C THR A 231 10.62 2.03 -5.10
N GLY A 232 10.92 2.52 -3.89
CA GLY A 232 10.04 3.42 -3.13
C GLY A 232 9.74 4.70 -3.90
N ASP A 233 10.77 5.36 -4.43
CA ASP A 233 10.63 6.60 -5.19
C ASP A 233 9.76 6.40 -6.43
N LEU A 234 10.00 5.31 -7.18
CA LEU A 234 9.20 4.96 -8.35
C LEU A 234 7.72 4.80 -7.99
N ASN A 235 7.40 4.14 -6.87
CA ASN A 235 6.02 3.96 -6.43
C ASN A 235 5.40 5.28 -5.98
N PHE A 236 6.12 6.05 -5.16
CA PHE A 236 5.62 7.30 -4.59
C PHE A 236 5.37 8.33 -5.67
N LEU A 237 6.34 8.56 -6.57
CA LEU A 237 6.17 9.50 -7.67
C LEU A 237 5.04 9.08 -8.61
N ARG A 238 4.85 7.78 -8.84
CA ARG A 238 3.71 7.29 -9.65
C ARG A 238 2.36 7.64 -9.00
N MET A 239 2.26 7.56 -7.68
CA MET A 239 1.05 7.97 -6.94
C MET A 239 0.88 9.49 -6.95
N LEU A 240 1.94 10.24 -6.62
CA LEU A 240 1.95 11.69 -6.53
C LEU A 240 1.61 12.34 -7.87
N THR A 241 2.23 11.87 -8.94
CA THR A 241 2.21 12.53 -10.25
C THR A 241 1.29 11.87 -11.26
N ARG A 242 0.75 10.68 -10.94
CA ARG A 242 -0.13 9.91 -11.83
C ARG A 242 0.52 9.61 -13.20
N ALA A 243 1.84 9.57 -13.27
CA ALA A 243 2.60 9.37 -14.50
C ALA A 243 3.41 8.07 -14.51
N ASN A 244 3.89 7.71 -15.70
CA ASN A 244 4.92 6.68 -15.81
C ASN A 244 6.25 7.23 -15.28
N ILE A 245 6.90 6.44 -14.43
CA ILE A 245 8.18 6.78 -13.80
C ILE A 245 9.24 5.82 -14.30
N TYR A 246 10.34 6.38 -14.75
CA TYR A 246 11.54 5.67 -15.18
C TYR A 246 12.75 6.16 -14.38
N SER A 247 13.78 5.33 -14.26
CA SER A 247 15.06 5.71 -13.68
C SER A 247 16.23 5.10 -14.44
N LYS A 248 17.29 5.88 -14.71
CA LYS A 248 18.52 5.35 -15.33
C LYS A 248 19.22 4.34 -14.40
N GLU A 249 19.20 4.59 -13.09
CA GLU A 249 19.74 3.70 -12.06
C GLU A 249 18.71 3.42 -10.96
N ILE A 250 18.57 2.16 -10.55
CA ILE A 250 17.85 1.80 -9.31
C ILE A 250 18.86 1.45 -8.24
N ILE A 251 18.96 2.29 -7.22
CA ILE A 251 19.94 2.13 -6.15
C ILE A 251 19.49 1.09 -5.12
N SER A 252 18.19 0.83 -5.00
CA SER A 252 17.65 -0.10 -4.01
C SER A 252 16.28 -0.61 -4.39
N ASN A 253 16.06 -1.92 -4.21
CA ASN A 253 14.77 -2.57 -4.40
C ASN A 253 13.79 -2.39 -3.21
N TYR A 254 14.21 -1.68 -2.16
CA TYR A 254 13.36 -1.37 -1.01
C TYR A 254 12.30 -0.31 -1.35
N ASN A 255 11.21 -0.30 -0.58
CA ASN A 255 10.12 0.67 -0.70
C ASN A 255 10.45 2.03 -0.07
N LEU A 256 11.65 2.20 0.49
CA LEU A 256 12.06 3.42 1.18
C LEU A 256 12.29 4.56 0.19
N LEU A 257 11.84 5.77 0.51
CA LEU A 257 12.07 6.96 -0.31
C LEU A 257 13.46 7.53 -0.06
N THR A 258 14.09 8.06 -1.10
CA THR A 258 15.45 8.62 -1.01
C THR A 258 15.50 10.08 -0.58
N ILE A 259 14.35 10.74 -0.38
CA ILE A 259 14.29 12.14 0.07
C ILE A 259 14.97 12.33 1.43
N LYS A 260 15.64 13.48 1.63
CA LYS A 260 16.29 13.81 2.89
C LYS A 260 15.28 14.27 3.92
N THR A 261 15.09 13.48 4.98
CA THR A 261 14.14 13.79 6.06
C THR A 261 14.75 13.55 7.44
N GLY A 262 16.07 13.68 7.54
CA GLY A 262 16.81 13.42 8.78
C GLY A 262 16.74 11.95 9.15
N THR A 263 16.32 11.65 10.37
CA THR A 263 16.16 10.27 10.86
C THR A 263 14.81 9.64 10.50
N GLN A 264 13.84 10.43 10.02
CA GLN A 264 12.52 9.95 9.65
C GLN A 264 12.61 9.20 8.33
N LYS A 265 12.16 7.94 8.31
CA LYS A 265 12.09 7.13 7.10
C LYS A 265 10.72 7.25 6.46
N TYR A 266 10.65 7.25 5.14
CA TYR A 266 9.40 7.20 4.39
C TYR A 266 9.35 5.96 3.52
N GLU A 267 8.17 5.35 3.43
CA GLU A 267 7.96 4.15 2.62
C GLU A 267 6.77 4.33 1.69
N SER A 268 6.94 3.90 0.44
CA SER A 268 5.85 3.71 -0.50
C SER A 268 5.90 2.31 -1.09
N THR A 269 4.91 1.50 -0.73
CA THR A 269 4.65 0.25 -1.44
C THR A 269 4.14 0.55 -2.85
N SER A 270 3.99 -0.48 -3.66
CA SER A 270 3.41 -0.35 -5.02
C SER A 270 1.93 0.03 -5.05
N SER A 271 1.32 0.39 -3.92
CA SER A 271 -0.10 0.74 -3.86
C SER A 271 -0.41 1.76 -2.78
N TRP A 272 0.46 1.97 -1.80
CA TRP A 272 0.15 2.79 -0.63
C TRP A 272 1.38 3.51 -0.12
N TYR A 273 1.21 4.77 0.23
CA TYR A 273 2.12 5.50 1.09
C TYR A 273 1.89 5.05 2.54
N ALA A 274 2.94 4.69 3.26
CA ALA A 274 2.80 4.16 4.62
C ALA A 274 2.91 5.26 5.68
N TRP A 275 1.93 5.31 6.60
CA TRP A 275 2.04 6.04 7.87
C TRP A 275 1.89 5.06 9.04
N ALA A 276 3.01 4.53 9.51
CA ALA A 276 3.06 3.38 10.38
C ALA A 276 4.03 3.57 11.55
N GLU A 277 3.81 2.77 12.58
CA GLU A 277 4.72 2.62 13.71
C GLU A 277 4.93 1.13 13.94
N ASN A 278 6.17 0.67 13.76
CA ASN A 278 6.52 -0.69 14.16
C ASN A 278 6.46 -0.79 15.67
N ILE A 279 5.85 -1.86 16.16
CA ILE A 279 5.80 -2.19 17.58
C ILE A 279 6.52 -3.52 17.83
N GLU A 280 6.85 -3.81 19.09
CA GLU A 280 7.59 -5.04 19.43
C GLU A 280 6.72 -6.29 19.29
N THR A 281 5.42 -6.14 19.47
CA THR A 281 4.42 -7.20 19.38
C THR A 281 3.76 -7.23 18.01
N CYS A 282 3.58 -8.44 17.48
CA CYS A 282 2.78 -8.71 16.29
C CYS A 282 2.21 -10.11 16.47
N LEU A 283 1.32 -10.54 15.59
CA LEU A 283 0.72 -11.87 15.54
C LEU A 283 1.74 -13.01 15.37
N ASP A 284 3.01 -12.67 15.10
CA ASP A 284 4.16 -13.58 15.05
C ASP A 284 4.00 -14.78 14.11
N CYS A 285 3.20 -14.65 13.04
CA CYS A 285 2.95 -15.73 12.08
C CYS A 285 4.25 -16.41 11.62
N ASP A 286 4.25 -17.74 11.59
CA ASP A 286 5.40 -18.58 11.21
C ASP A 286 5.83 -18.34 9.74
N TYR A 287 4.89 -17.91 8.90
CA TYR A 287 5.11 -17.59 7.49
C TYR A 287 5.43 -16.11 7.22
N CYS A 288 5.51 -15.24 8.24
CA CYS A 288 5.65 -13.80 8.04
C CYS A 288 6.96 -13.42 7.32
N ILE A 289 6.84 -12.81 6.13
CA ILE A 289 7.99 -12.35 5.33
C ILE A 289 8.63 -11.07 5.89
N ILE A 290 7.91 -10.28 6.67
CA ILE A 290 8.44 -9.04 7.26
C ILE A 290 9.65 -9.37 8.16
N LYS A 291 9.64 -10.53 8.83
CA LYS A 291 10.78 -11.04 9.62
C LYS A 291 12.08 -11.20 8.79
N GLN A 292 11.98 -11.30 7.47
CA GLN A 292 13.12 -11.42 6.56
C GLN A 292 13.59 -10.05 6.00
N ILE A 293 12.81 -8.98 6.20
CA ILE A 293 13.14 -7.64 5.70
C ILE A 293 13.97 -6.90 6.76
N GLU A 294 15.22 -6.61 6.42
CA GLU A 294 16.22 -6.11 7.38
C GLU A 294 15.79 -4.86 8.16
N TYR A 295 15.15 -3.89 7.50
CA TYR A 295 14.74 -2.62 8.10
C TYR A 295 13.36 -2.65 8.76
N LEU A 296 12.61 -3.75 8.65
CA LEU A 296 11.29 -3.95 9.26
C LEU A 296 11.31 -5.03 10.35
N LYS A 297 12.48 -5.32 10.92
CA LYS A 297 12.63 -6.28 12.02
C LYS A 297 11.93 -5.79 13.30
N LYS A 298 11.86 -6.66 14.32
CA LYS A 298 11.26 -6.43 15.65
C LYS A 298 11.93 -5.26 16.41
N MET A 299 11.67 -4.02 16.00
CA MET A 299 12.15 -2.81 16.63
C MET A 299 11.15 -1.69 16.44
N ARG A 300 11.03 -0.82 17.46
CA ARG A 300 10.21 0.38 17.36
C ARG A 300 10.82 1.33 16.32
N VAL A 301 10.09 1.53 15.24
CA VAL A 301 10.49 2.39 14.12
C VAL A 301 9.24 3.08 13.59
N GLN A 302 9.27 4.40 13.50
CA GLN A 302 8.24 5.16 12.82
C GLN A 302 8.56 5.24 11.33
N ILE A 303 7.56 4.94 10.50
CA ILE A 303 7.65 4.99 9.04
C ILE A 303 6.59 5.96 8.55
N GLY A 304 7.03 6.97 7.81
CA GLY A 304 6.19 8.04 7.29
C GLY A 304 5.57 8.93 8.37
N THR A 305 4.83 9.92 7.90
CA THR A 305 4.12 10.91 8.69
C THR A 305 2.80 11.23 8.00
N HIS A 306 2.06 12.25 8.44
CA HIS A 306 1.02 12.81 7.59
C HIS A 306 1.68 13.45 6.35
N PRO A 307 1.21 13.24 5.10
CA PRO A 307 1.95 13.68 3.91
C PRO A 307 2.18 15.19 3.84
N ARG A 308 1.26 15.99 4.42
CA ARG A 308 1.42 17.45 4.59
C ARG A 308 2.71 17.87 5.31
N ASP A 309 3.24 17.01 6.20
CA ASP A 309 4.41 17.32 7.01
C ASP A 309 5.73 17.01 6.25
N MET A 310 5.66 16.31 5.11
CA MET A 310 6.83 15.89 4.33
C MET A 310 7.66 17.07 3.82
N LEU A 311 7.00 18.08 3.23
CA LEU A 311 7.70 19.24 2.66
C LEU A 311 8.49 20.00 3.71
N LYS A 312 7.91 20.17 4.90
CA LYS A 312 8.59 20.80 6.04
C LYS A 312 9.83 20.00 6.45
N LEU A 313 9.71 18.69 6.60
CA LEU A 313 10.82 17.83 7.01
C LEU A 313 11.94 17.80 5.96
N VAL A 314 11.61 17.83 4.67
CA VAL A 314 12.62 17.94 3.61
C VAL A 314 13.34 19.29 3.66
N ALA A 315 12.60 20.38 3.86
CA ALA A 315 13.16 21.71 3.96
C ALA A 315 14.12 21.86 5.14
N GLU A 316 13.78 21.29 6.30
CA GLU A 316 14.61 21.26 7.51
C GLU A 316 15.90 20.43 7.34
N ASN A 317 16.00 19.58 6.32
CA ASN A 317 17.12 18.67 6.08
C ASN A 317 17.87 18.96 4.77
N ASN A 318 17.93 20.24 4.39
CA ASN A 318 18.70 20.78 3.26
C ASN A 318 18.27 20.33 1.87
N TYR A 319 17.03 19.82 1.70
CA TYR A 319 16.48 19.36 0.42
C TYR A 319 17.31 18.28 -0.31
N GLY A 320 16.68 17.63 -1.28
CA GLY A 320 17.33 16.65 -2.16
C GLY A 320 17.24 15.20 -1.67
N GLN A 321 18.09 14.36 -2.25
CA GLN A 321 18.09 12.91 -2.02
C GLN A 321 19.35 12.44 -1.26
N ASN A 322 19.21 11.41 -0.43
CA ASN A 322 20.31 10.71 0.23
C ASN A 322 20.38 9.26 -0.27
N PHE A 323 21.39 8.98 -1.10
CA PHE A 323 21.62 7.65 -1.66
C PHE A 323 22.61 6.82 -0.83
N GLU A 324 23.36 7.44 0.10
CA GLU A 324 24.43 6.78 0.86
C GLU A 324 23.89 5.76 1.87
N GLU A 325 22.67 5.97 2.36
CA GLU A 325 22.00 5.06 3.29
C GLU A 325 21.43 3.79 2.62
N PHE A 326 21.47 3.72 1.29
CA PHE A 326 20.86 2.65 0.53
C PHE A 326 21.87 1.61 0.06
N LYS A 327 21.57 0.33 0.35
CA LYS A 327 22.35 -0.79 -0.20
C LYS A 327 22.02 -0.98 -1.68
N ARG A 328 23.05 -0.89 -2.53
CA ARG A 328 22.96 -1.20 -3.97
C ARG A 328 22.45 -2.61 -4.19
N THR A 329 21.31 -2.75 -4.86
CA THR A 329 20.74 -4.04 -5.23
C THR A 329 20.93 -4.31 -6.72
N LYS A 330 21.37 -5.52 -7.08
CA LYS A 330 21.40 -5.95 -8.49
C LYS A 330 19.98 -6.15 -9.01
N ILE A 331 19.60 -5.43 -10.07
CA ILE A 331 18.38 -5.71 -10.82
C ILE A 331 18.70 -6.70 -11.93
N LYS A 332 17.88 -7.74 -12.08
CA LYS A 332 17.90 -8.59 -13.26
C LYS A 332 17.18 -7.83 -14.37
N LYS A 333 17.93 -7.22 -15.29
CA LYS A 333 17.34 -6.67 -16.52
C LYS A 333 16.98 -7.86 -17.43
N ASP A 334 15.69 -8.11 -17.59
CA ASP A 334 15.22 -9.01 -18.64
C ASP A 334 15.16 -8.23 -19.96
N ARG A 335 16.19 -8.39 -20.79
CA ARG A 335 16.22 -8.24 -22.26
C ARG A 335 15.57 -7.00 -22.92
N ASP A 336 15.39 -5.87 -22.23
CA ASP A 336 15.04 -4.62 -22.89
C ASP A 336 16.30 -3.77 -23.20
N LEU A 337 16.38 -3.26 -24.43
CA LEU A 337 17.51 -2.48 -24.95
C LEU A 337 17.51 -1.03 -24.42
N SER A 338 16.50 -0.65 -23.64
CA SER A 338 16.44 0.66 -23.02
C SER A 338 17.38 0.76 -21.82
N ASN A 339 18.12 1.87 -21.74
CA ASN A 339 18.96 2.18 -20.58
C ASN A 339 18.14 2.60 -19.34
N LEU A 340 16.80 2.57 -19.41
CA LEU A 340 15.91 3.00 -18.35
C LEU A 340 15.28 1.79 -17.65
N ASN A 341 15.05 1.93 -16.34
CA ASN A 341 14.32 0.98 -15.52
C ASN A 341 12.95 1.58 -15.21
N SER A 342 11.91 0.77 -15.27
CA SER A 342 10.51 1.12 -15.08
C SER A 342 9.93 0.39 -13.87
N TYR A 343 8.66 0.66 -13.55
CA TYR A 343 7.91 -0.10 -12.57
C TYR A 343 7.92 -1.61 -12.86
N ALA A 344 7.88 -2.04 -14.13
CA ALA A 344 7.83 -3.45 -14.50
C ALA A 344 9.13 -4.21 -14.20
N ASP A 345 10.26 -3.50 -14.15
CA ASP A 345 11.57 -4.10 -13.86
C ASP A 345 11.75 -4.43 -12.37
N VAL A 346 10.99 -3.77 -11.50
CA VAL A 346 11.09 -3.91 -10.03
C VAL A 346 9.83 -4.51 -9.40
N ARG A 347 8.75 -4.66 -10.16
CA ARG A 347 7.46 -5.17 -9.69
C ARG A 347 6.78 -6.02 -10.75
N ILE A 348 6.16 -7.10 -10.30
CA ILE A 348 5.26 -7.90 -11.14
C ILE A 348 4.07 -7.04 -11.55
N THR A 349 3.90 -6.86 -12.86
CA THR A 349 2.76 -6.18 -13.45
C THR A 349 1.57 -7.15 -13.52
N LYS A 350 0.38 -6.61 -13.30
CA LYS A 350 -0.90 -7.33 -13.41
C LYS A 350 -1.90 -6.36 -14.05
N PRO A 351 -2.86 -6.83 -14.84
CA PRO A 351 -3.89 -5.97 -15.43
C PRO A 351 -4.73 -5.28 -14.35
N CYS A 352 -5.36 -4.16 -14.72
CA CYS A 352 -6.24 -3.43 -13.81
C CYS A 352 -7.61 -4.10 -13.75
N PHE A 353 -7.97 -4.66 -12.58
CA PHE A 353 -9.30 -5.24 -12.37
C PHE A 353 -10.34 -4.22 -11.87
N ALA A 354 -9.96 -2.96 -11.67
CA ALA A 354 -10.92 -1.91 -11.35
C ALA A 354 -11.91 -1.65 -12.51
N LYS A 355 -11.50 -1.93 -13.76
CA LYS A 355 -12.32 -1.74 -14.97
C LYS A 355 -12.98 -3.02 -15.47
N ARG A 356 -12.79 -4.13 -14.74
CA ARG A 356 -13.34 -5.44 -15.12
C ARG A 356 -14.84 -5.53 -14.80
N TYR A 357 -15.26 -4.82 -13.76
CA TYR A 357 -16.63 -4.76 -13.23
C TYR A 357 -17.13 -3.32 -13.30
#